data_AF-A0A3N5L154-F1
#
_entry.id   AF-A0A3N5L154-F1
#
_cell.length_a   1.000
_cell.length_b   1.000
_cell.length_c   1.000
_cell.angle_alpha   90.00
_cell.angle_beta   90.00
_cell.angle_gamma   90.00
#
_symmetry.space_group_name_H-M   'P 1'
#
loop_
_entity.id
_entity.type
_entity.pdbx_description
1 polymer ?
#
loop_
_entity_poly.entity_id
_entity_poly.type
_entity_poly.pdbx_seq_one_letter_code
_entity_poly.pdbx_strand_id
1 'polypeptide(L)'
;MNYNSKTIYWLSISIVFFMLYFRSWFPGAKVMWGKEYYLILFICLCVIIINFNINKFVNFSFSAKTFEVKIIYLLFFILCISVFVYNTQEITKAEYLSATIGYLTYFFLFFVLIPQFFESNPNYFEKFVKFISNLGFFTAVFGLFTMNAWEGVTANVVVAYITHPNNTSIIFTMTSIFTVYYYYAKKDEFSVYSKIFYISSIIVQLIAQLFTYTRAGYIATFVALLFFIVIAKGKKSLTLVPILLVIVPVWGVAFFTTKGFSSFISRFYLLIPFYNMIMEKKTNFLWGFGITESHKLYRINLLNFNANEVKIVDPHNSYASLILMFGIIFTAVLLLFIFILLFKNTVKALRSKNQNERLYFTFLVTFIMSLMIQGMFDSEVIKPLYFSMQFFLIFCGLMYLNTKKYFEYRKIIIHNNE
;
A
#
# COMPACT_ATOMS: atom_id res chain seq x y z
N MET A 1 26.04 -18.79 -6.74
CA MET A 1 24.92 -19.75 -6.87
C MET A 1 23.70 -19.01 -7.39
N ASN A 2 23.32 -19.31 -8.63
CA ASN A 2 22.05 -18.91 -9.24
C ASN A 2 20.94 -19.37 -8.30
N TYR A 3 20.27 -18.43 -7.63
CA TYR A 3 18.90 -18.69 -7.23
C TYR A 3 18.20 -19.19 -8.48
N ASN A 4 17.46 -20.30 -8.39
CA ASN A 4 16.64 -20.70 -9.51
C ASN A 4 15.58 -19.59 -9.61
N SER A 5 15.83 -18.57 -10.44
CA SER A 5 15.00 -17.36 -10.58
C SER A 5 13.55 -17.74 -10.86
N LYS A 6 13.36 -18.91 -11.48
CA LYS A 6 12.10 -19.63 -11.64
C LYS A 6 11.42 -19.93 -10.30
N THR A 7 12.09 -20.49 -9.29
CA THR A 7 11.46 -20.87 -8.01
C THR A 7 10.96 -19.64 -7.23
N ILE A 8 11.73 -18.55 -7.17
CA ILE A 8 11.28 -17.32 -6.48
C ILE A 8 10.20 -16.58 -7.29
N TYR A 9 10.28 -16.61 -8.62
CA TYR A 9 9.24 -16.10 -9.51
C TYR A 9 7.93 -16.89 -9.36
N TRP A 10 8.00 -18.22 -9.42
CA TRP A 10 6.86 -19.10 -9.19
C TRP A 10 6.33 -18.95 -7.77
N LEU A 11 7.18 -18.75 -6.77
CA LEU A 11 6.75 -18.45 -5.40
C LEU A 11 6.00 -17.12 -5.33
N SER A 12 6.51 -16.08 -5.98
CA SER A 12 5.90 -14.75 -5.98
C SER A 12 4.58 -14.74 -6.77
N ILE A 13 4.53 -15.44 -7.90
CA ILE A 13 3.30 -15.67 -8.67
C ILE A 13 2.33 -16.53 -7.88
N SER A 14 2.78 -17.59 -7.24
CA SER A 14 1.94 -18.44 -6.39
C SER A 14 1.40 -17.67 -5.21
N ILE A 15 2.18 -16.77 -4.58
CA ILE A 15 1.68 -15.87 -3.53
C ILE A 15 0.63 -14.91 -4.08
N VAL A 16 0.87 -14.29 -5.24
CA VAL A 16 -0.12 -13.39 -5.90
C VAL A 16 -1.39 -14.15 -6.31
N PHE A 17 -1.27 -15.30 -6.96
CA PHE A 17 -2.41 -16.16 -7.33
C PHE A 17 -3.11 -16.73 -6.10
N PHE A 18 -2.38 -17.07 -5.05
CA PHE A 18 -2.92 -17.54 -3.80
C PHE A 18 -3.69 -16.44 -3.06
N MET A 19 -3.22 -15.20 -3.12
CA MET A 19 -3.93 -14.02 -2.60
C MET A 19 -5.19 -13.73 -3.38
N LEU A 20 -5.13 -13.83 -4.70
CA LEU A 20 -6.28 -13.75 -5.58
C LEU A 20 -7.26 -14.91 -5.29
N TYR A 21 -6.79 -16.10 -4.95
CA TYR A 21 -7.64 -17.26 -4.66
C TYR A 21 -8.32 -17.19 -3.27
N PHE A 22 -7.57 -16.84 -2.21
CA PHE A 22 -8.03 -16.82 -0.81
C PHE A 22 -9.14 -15.79 -0.55
N ARG A 23 -9.05 -14.63 -1.20
CA ARG A 23 -10.07 -13.58 -1.18
C ARG A 23 -11.11 -13.74 -2.29
N SER A 24 -11.08 -14.86 -3.02
CA SER A 24 -12.02 -15.18 -4.08
C SER A 24 -12.07 -14.13 -5.19
N TRP A 25 -10.90 -13.61 -5.61
CA TRP A 25 -10.70 -12.80 -6.81
C TRP A 25 -10.66 -13.66 -8.10
N PHE A 26 -10.68 -14.99 -7.98
CA PHE A 26 -10.95 -15.88 -9.10
C PHE A 26 -12.42 -16.32 -9.17
N PRO A 27 -13.05 -16.29 -10.36
CA PRO A 27 -14.39 -16.85 -10.56
C PRO A 27 -14.45 -18.31 -10.08
N GLY A 28 -15.42 -18.63 -9.21
CA GLY A 28 -15.60 -19.99 -8.67
C GLY A 28 -14.79 -20.34 -7.41
N ALA A 29 -13.91 -19.45 -6.93
CA ALA A 29 -13.18 -19.66 -5.66
C ALA A 29 -14.06 -19.35 -4.43
N LYS A 30 -14.14 -20.26 -3.46
CA LYS A 30 -14.81 -20.01 -2.16
C LYS A 30 -13.90 -19.23 -1.22
N VAL A 31 -14.47 -18.29 -0.47
CA VAL A 31 -13.70 -17.49 0.49
C VAL A 31 -13.27 -18.40 1.63
N MET A 32 -11.96 -18.66 1.75
CA MET A 32 -11.45 -19.52 2.80
C MET A 32 -11.15 -18.67 4.03
N TRP A 33 -11.91 -18.84 5.12
CA TRP A 33 -11.68 -18.18 6.41
C TRP A 33 -11.31 -19.21 7.50
N GLY A 34 -10.60 -20.29 7.13
CA GLY A 34 -10.38 -21.46 7.99
C GLY A 34 -8.91 -21.90 8.15
N LYS A 35 -8.73 -23.13 8.66
CA LYS A 35 -7.43 -23.79 8.97
C LYS A 35 -6.47 -23.86 7.78
N GLU A 36 -7.00 -23.77 6.58
CA GLU A 36 -6.29 -23.74 5.31
C GLU A 36 -5.35 -22.53 5.21
N TYR A 37 -5.73 -21.38 5.80
CA TYR A 37 -4.86 -20.20 5.92
C TYR A 37 -3.56 -20.53 6.66
N TYR A 38 -3.66 -21.22 7.80
CA TYR A 38 -2.51 -21.58 8.63
C TYR A 38 -1.65 -22.66 7.97
N LEU A 39 -2.25 -23.63 7.30
CA LEU A 39 -1.52 -24.64 6.54
C LEU A 39 -0.70 -24.00 5.42
N ILE A 40 -1.23 -22.98 4.75
CA ILE A 40 -0.52 -22.33 3.65
C ILE A 40 0.48 -21.28 4.14
N LEU A 41 0.20 -20.56 5.23
CA LEU A 41 1.21 -19.78 5.94
C LEU A 41 2.38 -20.67 6.38
N PHE A 42 2.07 -21.87 6.87
CA PHE A 42 3.05 -22.88 7.23
C PHE A 42 3.82 -23.37 6.00
N ILE A 43 3.18 -23.69 4.88
CA ILE A 43 3.86 -24.04 3.62
C ILE A 43 4.74 -22.89 3.13
N CYS A 44 4.26 -21.65 3.16
CA CYS A 44 5.04 -20.46 2.83
C CYS A 44 6.24 -20.31 3.77
N LEU A 45 6.06 -20.49 5.07
CA LEU A 45 7.13 -20.52 6.07
C LEU A 45 8.13 -21.64 5.78
N CYS A 46 7.69 -22.85 5.49
CA CYS A 46 8.54 -23.97 5.13
C CYS A 46 9.32 -23.67 3.84
N VAL A 47 8.69 -23.10 2.83
CA VAL A 47 9.33 -22.75 1.56
C VAL A 47 10.32 -21.59 1.74
N ILE A 48 9.99 -20.62 2.59
CA ILE A 48 10.92 -19.58 3.07
C ILE A 48 12.11 -20.28 3.72
N ILE A 49 11.91 -21.10 4.75
CA ILE A 49 12.97 -21.79 5.49
C ILE A 49 13.85 -22.66 4.57
N ILE A 50 13.24 -23.43 3.66
CA ILE A 50 13.94 -24.36 2.76
C ILE A 50 14.75 -23.62 1.68
N ASN A 51 14.22 -22.51 1.13
CA ASN A 51 14.92 -21.74 0.10
C ASN A 51 15.78 -20.60 0.68
N PHE A 52 15.70 -20.36 2.00
CA PHE A 52 16.50 -19.36 2.67
C PHE A 52 17.89 -19.88 2.99
N ASN A 53 18.87 -19.31 2.30
CA ASN A 53 20.23 -19.30 2.82
C ASN A 53 20.34 -18.20 3.88
N ILE A 54 20.01 -18.55 5.13
CA ILE A 54 20.06 -17.65 6.30
C ILE A 54 21.39 -16.88 6.35
N ASN A 55 22.52 -17.48 5.94
CA ASN A 55 23.84 -16.83 5.99
C ASN A 55 24.00 -15.61 5.08
N LYS A 56 23.34 -15.57 3.90
CA LYS A 56 23.34 -14.35 3.06
C LYS A 56 22.50 -13.23 3.65
N PHE A 57 21.53 -13.58 4.49
CA PHE A 57 20.61 -12.66 5.13
C PHE A 57 21.03 -12.27 6.55
N VAL A 58 21.81 -13.08 7.26
CA VAL A 58 22.57 -12.63 8.45
C VAL A 58 23.65 -11.63 8.01
N ASN A 59 24.19 -11.81 6.80
CA ASN A 59 24.98 -10.79 6.10
C ASN A 59 24.15 -9.64 5.51
N PHE A 60 22.80 -9.65 5.64
CA PHE A 60 22.03 -8.41 5.76
C PHE A 60 22.43 -7.80 7.11
N SER A 61 23.68 -7.37 7.21
CA SER A 61 24.10 -6.58 8.33
C SER A 61 23.23 -5.33 8.23
N PHE A 62 22.23 -5.29 9.08
CA PHE A 62 21.83 -4.10 9.78
C PHE A 62 23.10 -3.61 10.48
N SER A 63 24.07 -3.12 9.72
CA SER A 63 25.15 -2.35 10.31
C SER A 63 24.40 -1.22 11.00
N ALA A 64 24.40 -1.21 12.34
CA ALA A 64 23.62 -0.30 13.18
C ALA A 64 23.98 1.19 12.99
N LYS A 65 24.71 1.50 11.91
CA LYS A 65 25.28 2.78 11.56
C LYS A 65 24.27 3.70 10.85
N THR A 66 23.27 3.20 10.12
CA THR A 66 22.30 4.09 9.45
C THR A 66 21.10 4.43 10.33
N PHE A 67 20.59 5.65 10.20
CA PHE A 67 19.47 6.16 10.98
C PHE A 67 18.18 5.36 10.74
N GLU A 68 17.94 4.92 9.51
CA GLU A 68 16.79 4.10 9.12
C GLU A 68 16.76 2.76 9.86
N VAL A 69 17.92 2.12 10.02
CA VAL A 69 18.04 0.84 10.75
C VAL A 69 17.71 1.03 12.22
N LYS A 70 18.18 2.13 12.82
CA LYS A 70 17.84 2.48 14.21
C LYS A 70 16.33 2.69 14.37
N ILE A 71 15.67 3.32 13.41
CA ILE A 71 14.20 3.49 13.44
C ILE A 71 13.47 2.15 13.28
N ILE A 72 13.95 1.24 12.43
CA ILE A 72 13.36 -0.11 12.32
C ILE A 72 13.49 -0.87 13.65
N TYR A 73 14.65 -0.80 14.31
CA TYR A 73 14.82 -1.39 15.65
C TYR A 73 13.90 -0.74 16.69
N LEU A 74 13.74 0.58 16.62
CA LEU A 74 12.81 1.30 17.50
C LEU A 74 11.36 0.87 17.25
N LEU A 75 10.93 0.72 15.99
CA LEU A 75 9.61 0.21 15.63
C LEU A 75 9.39 -1.20 16.18
N PHE A 76 10.37 -2.09 16.03
CA PHE A 76 10.30 -3.45 16.57
C PHE A 76 10.22 -3.43 18.10
N PHE A 77 11.05 -2.62 18.76
CA PHE A 77 11.04 -2.47 20.21
C PHE A 77 9.70 -1.94 20.74
N ILE A 78 9.14 -0.90 20.11
CA ILE A 78 7.81 -0.36 20.46
C ILE A 78 6.72 -1.42 20.24
N LEU A 79 6.79 -2.17 19.14
CA LEU A 79 5.86 -3.27 18.88
C LEU A 79 5.97 -4.34 19.98
N CYS A 80 7.18 -4.71 20.40
CA CYS A 80 7.38 -5.64 21.50
C CYS A 80 6.78 -5.11 22.81
N ILE A 81 6.97 -3.83 23.14
CA ILE A 81 6.35 -3.24 24.33
C ILE A 81 4.81 -3.29 24.21
N SER A 82 4.26 -2.86 23.08
CA SER A 82 2.81 -2.89 22.84
C SER A 82 2.23 -4.30 22.99
N VAL A 83 2.86 -5.32 22.40
CA VAL A 83 2.37 -6.72 22.41
C VAL A 83 2.65 -7.44 23.74
N PHE A 84 3.90 -7.41 24.22
CA PHE A 84 4.31 -8.22 25.38
C PHE A 84 3.98 -7.58 26.73
N VAL A 85 3.80 -6.25 26.79
CA VAL A 85 3.52 -5.55 28.07
C VAL A 85 2.07 -5.14 28.17
N TYR A 86 1.52 -4.49 27.13
CA TYR A 86 0.20 -3.87 27.21
C TYR A 86 -0.93 -4.69 26.58
N ASN A 87 -0.61 -5.56 25.61
CA ASN A 87 -1.58 -6.37 24.87
C ASN A 87 -1.25 -7.87 24.96
N THR A 88 -1.00 -8.37 26.19
CA THR A 88 -0.56 -9.76 26.45
C THR A 88 -1.53 -10.83 25.94
N GLN A 89 -2.79 -10.47 25.68
CA GLN A 89 -3.74 -11.35 24.99
C GLN A 89 -3.23 -11.84 23.63
N GLU A 90 -2.41 -11.04 22.92
CA GLU A 90 -1.89 -11.35 21.59
C GLU A 90 -0.90 -12.53 21.61
N ILE A 91 -0.32 -12.87 22.76
CA ILE A 91 0.64 -13.97 22.91
C ILE A 91 0.11 -15.12 23.77
N THR A 92 -0.91 -14.88 24.59
CA THR A 92 -1.45 -15.88 25.52
C THR A 92 -2.56 -16.73 24.90
N LYS A 93 -3.27 -16.22 23.88
CA LYS A 93 -4.31 -16.99 23.15
C LYS A 93 -3.75 -17.50 21.83
N ALA A 94 -3.90 -18.80 21.57
CA ALA A 94 -3.35 -19.45 20.37
C ALA A 94 -3.83 -18.81 19.06
N GLU A 95 -5.10 -18.43 18.97
CA GLU A 95 -5.66 -17.73 17.81
C GLU A 95 -4.96 -16.38 17.58
N TYR A 96 -4.73 -15.60 18.64
CA TYR A 96 -4.16 -14.25 18.52
C TYR A 96 -2.66 -14.30 18.26
N LEU A 97 -1.97 -15.29 18.87
CA LEU A 97 -0.57 -15.56 18.59
C LEU A 97 -0.37 -15.93 17.12
N SER A 98 -1.25 -16.77 16.58
CA SER A 98 -1.20 -17.15 15.17
C SER A 98 -1.45 -15.97 14.22
N ALA A 99 -2.37 -15.05 14.58
CA ALA A 99 -2.61 -13.83 13.82
C ALA A 99 -1.40 -12.87 13.87
N THR A 100 -0.78 -12.72 15.04
CA THR A 100 0.41 -11.89 15.25
C THR A 100 1.61 -12.43 14.45
N ILE A 101 1.88 -13.73 14.50
CA ILE A 101 2.93 -14.37 13.70
C ILE A 101 2.63 -14.22 12.20
N GLY A 102 1.37 -14.38 11.79
CA GLY A 102 0.93 -14.15 10.42
C GLY A 102 1.22 -12.73 9.94
N TYR A 103 0.90 -11.72 10.76
CA TYR A 103 1.19 -10.31 10.48
C TYR A 103 2.68 -10.04 10.31
N LEU A 104 3.52 -10.58 11.19
CA LEU A 104 4.98 -10.43 11.12
C LEU A 104 5.58 -11.12 9.88
N THR A 105 5.14 -12.34 9.59
CA THR A 105 5.56 -13.09 8.39
C THR A 105 5.18 -12.35 7.12
N TYR A 106 3.95 -11.83 7.09
CA TYR A 106 3.44 -11.01 5.99
C TYR A 106 4.29 -9.75 5.80
N PHE A 107 4.57 -9.00 6.88
CA PHE A 107 5.43 -7.82 6.81
C PHE A 107 6.81 -8.17 6.26
N PHE A 108 7.42 -9.25 6.75
CA PHE A 108 8.73 -9.71 6.29
C PHE A 108 8.75 -10.05 4.80
N LEU A 109 7.73 -10.76 4.32
CA LEU A 109 7.60 -11.15 2.90
C LEU A 109 7.51 -9.92 1.99
N PHE A 110 6.59 -9.00 2.29
CA PHE A 110 6.27 -7.89 1.39
C PHE A 110 7.22 -6.70 1.54
N PHE A 111 7.77 -6.44 2.74
CA PHE A 111 8.69 -5.32 2.96
C PHE A 111 10.15 -5.68 2.69
N VAL A 112 10.56 -6.93 2.91
CA VAL A 112 11.97 -7.32 2.80
C VAL A 112 12.22 -8.23 1.62
N LEU A 113 11.50 -9.34 1.51
CA LEU A 113 11.83 -10.38 0.52
C LEU A 113 11.52 -10.00 -0.92
N ILE A 114 10.28 -9.62 -1.20
CA ILE A 114 9.86 -9.27 -2.56
C ILE A 114 10.65 -8.05 -3.09
N PRO A 115 10.87 -6.98 -2.31
CA PRO A 115 11.70 -5.85 -2.75
C PRO A 115 13.13 -6.25 -3.12
N GLN A 116 13.79 -7.10 -2.33
CA GLN A 116 15.13 -7.59 -2.66
C GLN A 116 15.14 -8.43 -3.94
N PHE A 117 14.12 -9.24 -4.17
CA PHE A 117 13.98 -10.00 -5.41
C PHE A 117 13.86 -9.08 -6.63
N PHE A 118 13.01 -8.05 -6.55
CA PHE A 118 12.85 -7.06 -7.63
C PHE A 118 14.13 -6.26 -7.87
N GLU A 119 14.83 -5.86 -6.81
CA GLU A 119 16.10 -5.15 -6.91
C GLU A 119 17.19 -6.00 -7.57
N SER A 120 17.25 -7.30 -7.21
CA SER A 120 18.24 -8.24 -7.76
C SER A 120 17.89 -8.71 -9.18
N ASN A 121 16.62 -8.58 -9.59
CA ASN A 121 16.14 -9.06 -10.89
C ASN A 121 15.25 -8.01 -11.60
N PRO A 122 15.84 -6.94 -12.17
CA PRO A 122 15.10 -5.83 -12.76
C PRO A 122 14.11 -6.22 -13.87
N ASN A 123 14.41 -7.26 -14.66
CA ASN A 123 13.51 -7.76 -15.70
C ASN A 123 12.16 -8.26 -15.14
N TYR A 124 12.15 -8.82 -13.92
CA TYR A 124 10.91 -9.26 -13.28
C TYR A 124 10.13 -8.10 -12.69
N PHE A 125 10.83 -7.09 -12.16
CA PHE A 125 10.21 -5.84 -11.74
C PHE A 125 9.50 -5.16 -12.92
N GLU A 126 10.14 -5.09 -14.08
CA GLU A 126 9.53 -4.52 -15.29
C GLU A 126 8.28 -5.31 -15.73
N LYS A 127 8.35 -6.64 -15.74
CA LYS A 127 7.19 -7.51 -16.04
C LYS A 127 6.05 -7.31 -15.04
N PHE A 128 6.38 -7.16 -13.75
CA PHE A 128 5.40 -6.89 -12.71
C PHE A 128 4.72 -5.54 -12.93
N VAL A 129 5.49 -4.48 -13.19
CA VAL A 129 4.96 -3.15 -13.51
C VAL A 129 4.01 -3.20 -14.71
N LYS A 130 4.44 -3.84 -15.81
CA LYS A 130 3.62 -4.02 -17.02
C LYS A 130 2.31 -4.77 -16.72
N PHE A 131 2.39 -5.85 -15.95
CA PHE A 131 1.22 -6.64 -15.56
C PHE A 131 0.20 -5.78 -14.79
N ILE A 132 0.66 -5.01 -13.80
CA ILE A 132 -0.20 -4.13 -13.00
C ILE A 132 -0.79 -2.99 -13.83
N SER A 133 -0.04 -2.42 -14.76
CA SER A 133 -0.57 -1.43 -15.71
C SER A 133 -1.71 -2.00 -16.57
N ASN A 134 -1.55 -3.22 -17.08
CA ASN A 134 -2.59 -3.89 -17.87
C ASN A 134 -3.80 -4.28 -17.01
N LEU A 135 -3.56 -4.76 -15.79
CA LEU A 135 -4.63 -5.07 -14.83
C LEU A 135 -5.51 -3.84 -14.60
N GLY A 136 -4.92 -2.67 -14.41
CA GLY A 136 -5.65 -1.41 -14.26
C GLY A 136 -6.61 -1.12 -15.41
N PHE A 137 -6.18 -1.33 -16.67
CA PHE A 137 -7.03 -1.18 -17.84
C PHE A 137 -8.23 -2.14 -17.80
N PHE A 138 -7.97 -3.43 -17.61
CA PHE A 138 -9.03 -4.44 -17.63
C PHE A 138 -10.03 -4.24 -16.48
N THR A 139 -9.54 -3.91 -15.28
CA THR A 139 -10.40 -3.58 -14.14
C THR A 139 -11.22 -2.32 -14.41
N ALA A 140 -10.67 -1.32 -15.11
CA ALA A 140 -11.39 -0.09 -15.44
C ALA A 140 -12.50 -0.32 -16.46
N VAL A 141 -12.21 -1.08 -17.52
CA VAL A 141 -13.22 -1.47 -18.52
C VAL A 141 -14.34 -2.26 -17.84
N PHE A 142 -14.00 -3.28 -17.05
CA PHE A 142 -14.99 -4.08 -16.34
C PHE A 142 -15.79 -3.26 -15.33
N GLY A 143 -15.13 -2.37 -14.59
CA GLY A 143 -15.75 -1.47 -13.61
C GLY A 143 -16.77 -0.55 -14.26
N LEU A 144 -16.46 0.04 -15.43
CA LEU A 144 -17.40 0.90 -16.17
C LEU A 144 -18.69 0.17 -16.57
N PHE A 145 -18.59 -1.13 -16.91
CA PHE A 145 -19.78 -1.94 -17.25
C PHE A 145 -20.59 -2.39 -16.02
N THR A 146 -19.99 -2.44 -14.84
CA THR A 146 -20.59 -3.14 -13.67
C THR A 146 -20.90 -2.24 -12.47
N MET A 147 -20.26 -1.07 -12.33
CA MET A 147 -20.45 -0.18 -11.17
C MET A 147 -21.85 0.42 -11.06
N ASN A 148 -22.58 0.55 -12.18
CA ASN A 148 -23.98 1.00 -12.18
C ASN A 148 -24.98 -0.14 -11.90
N ALA A 149 -24.53 -1.39 -11.87
CA ALA A 149 -25.36 -2.57 -11.60
C ALA A 149 -25.23 -3.08 -10.16
N TRP A 150 -24.66 -2.27 -9.24
CA TRP A 150 -24.43 -2.65 -7.84
C TRP A 150 -25.72 -2.61 -6.98
N GLU A 151 -26.84 -3.09 -7.51
CA GLU A 151 -28.02 -3.42 -6.73
C GLU A 151 -28.03 -4.94 -6.48
N GLY A 152 -27.55 -5.34 -5.30
CA GLY A 152 -27.86 -6.66 -4.75
C GLY A 152 -27.15 -7.88 -5.36
N VAL A 153 -26.11 -7.74 -6.18
CA VAL A 153 -25.43 -8.91 -6.77
C VAL A 153 -24.58 -9.66 -5.72
N THR A 154 -25.19 -10.65 -5.08
CA THR A 154 -24.57 -11.67 -4.22
C THR A 154 -23.90 -12.79 -5.02
N ALA A 155 -23.22 -12.48 -6.13
CA ALA A 155 -22.55 -13.49 -6.96
C ALA A 155 -21.06 -13.15 -7.14
N ASN A 156 -20.21 -13.88 -6.40
CA ASN A 156 -18.75 -13.88 -6.42
C ASN A 156 -18.04 -12.63 -5.85
N VAL A 157 -17.08 -12.88 -4.94
CA VAL A 157 -16.31 -11.82 -4.25
C VAL A 157 -15.43 -11.02 -5.19
N VAL A 158 -14.97 -11.57 -6.34
CA VAL A 158 -14.29 -10.77 -7.38
C VAL A 158 -15.17 -9.63 -7.86
N VAL A 159 -16.40 -9.98 -8.21
CA VAL A 159 -17.37 -9.03 -8.76
C VAL A 159 -17.66 -8.04 -7.66
N ALA A 160 -17.95 -8.50 -6.43
CA ALA A 160 -18.13 -7.61 -5.29
C ALA A 160 -16.92 -6.70 -5.00
N TYR A 161 -15.68 -7.15 -5.17
CA TYR A 161 -14.48 -6.34 -4.91
C TYR A 161 -14.22 -5.32 -6.02
N ILE A 162 -14.46 -5.68 -7.28
CA ILE A 162 -14.30 -4.79 -8.45
C ILE A 162 -15.50 -3.86 -8.62
N THR A 163 -16.68 -4.24 -8.12
CA THR A 163 -17.86 -3.37 -8.06
C THR A 163 -17.92 -2.52 -6.79
N HIS A 164 -17.20 -2.90 -5.73
CA HIS A 164 -17.17 -2.10 -4.50
C HIS A 164 -16.33 -0.83 -4.70
N PRO A 165 -16.92 0.36 -4.59
CA PRO A 165 -16.28 1.56 -5.05
C PRO A 165 -14.99 1.96 -4.29
N ASN A 166 -14.89 1.72 -2.98
CA ASN A 166 -13.66 1.98 -2.22
C ASN A 166 -12.49 1.12 -2.70
N ASN A 167 -12.66 -0.21 -2.69
CA ASN A 167 -11.68 -1.17 -3.21
C ASN A 167 -11.21 -0.83 -4.63
N THR A 168 -12.14 -0.62 -5.57
CA THR A 168 -11.76 -0.37 -6.97
C THR A 168 -11.09 0.98 -7.15
N SER A 169 -11.45 1.97 -6.35
CA SER A 169 -10.76 3.25 -6.35
C SER A 169 -9.31 3.16 -5.90
N ILE A 170 -9.03 2.33 -4.89
CA ILE A 170 -7.65 2.07 -4.46
C ILE A 170 -6.88 1.36 -5.57
N ILE A 171 -7.49 0.39 -6.25
CA ILE A 171 -6.89 -0.26 -7.42
C ILE A 171 -6.52 0.78 -8.47
N PHE A 172 -7.46 1.64 -8.90
CA PHE A 172 -7.19 2.66 -9.91
C PHE A 172 -6.14 3.68 -9.49
N THR A 173 -6.13 4.05 -8.21
CA THR A 173 -5.10 4.93 -7.62
C THR A 173 -3.70 4.34 -7.81
N MET A 174 -3.55 3.04 -7.54
CA MET A 174 -2.29 2.34 -7.72
C MET A 174 -1.96 2.17 -9.21
N THR A 175 -2.85 1.53 -9.98
CA THR A 175 -2.57 1.11 -11.35
C THR A 175 -2.35 2.28 -12.31
N SER A 176 -2.96 3.44 -12.06
CA SER A 176 -2.74 4.64 -12.86
C SER A 176 -1.29 5.11 -12.77
N ILE A 177 -0.69 5.09 -11.58
CA ILE A 177 0.70 5.49 -11.34
C ILE A 177 1.67 4.51 -12.02
N PHE A 178 1.40 3.21 -11.93
CA PHE A 178 2.15 2.18 -12.66
C PHE A 178 2.09 2.40 -14.18
N THR A 179 0.88 2.66 -14.71
CA THR A 179 0.65 2.88 -16.14
C THR A 179 1.41 4.10 -16.64
N VAL A 180 1.38 5.20 -15.88
CA VAL A 180 2.14 6.42 -16.19
C VAL A 180 3.64 6.17 -16.15
N TYR A 181 4.15 5.51 -15.12
CA TYR A 181 5.58 5.16 -15.04
C TYR A 181 6.01 4.29 -16.20
N TYR A 182 5.29 3.20 -16.47
CA TYR A 182 5.62 2.26 -17.56
C TYR A 182 5.59 2.94 -18.92
N TYR A 183 4.58 3.79 -19.17
CA TYR A 183 4.52 4.60 -20.38
C TYR A 183 5.76 5.47 -20.55
N TYR A 184 6.12 6.27 -19.54
CA TYR A 184 7.27 7.17 -19.66
C TYR A 184 8.63 6.44 -19.67
N ALA A 185 8.75 5.29 -19.02
CA ALA A 185 9.97 4.49 -19.01
C ALA A 185 10.23 3.79 -20.35
N LYS A 186 9.17 3.45 -21.11
CA LYS A 186 9.25 2.62 -22.33
C LYS A 186 8.71 3.29 -23.58
N LYS A 187 8.32 4.57 -23.51
CA LYS A 187 7.72 5.32 -24.64
C LYS A 187 8.53 5.27 -25.93
N ASP A 188 9.86 5.22 -25.84
CA ASP A 188 10.72 5.27 -27.03
C ASP A 188 10.84 3.88 -27.69
N GLU A 189 10.57 2.81 -26.94
CA GLU A 189 10.51 1.41 -27.41
C GLU A 189 9.12 1.04 -27.96
N PHE A 190 8.09 1.86 -27.69
CA PHE A 190 6.71 1.56 -28.04
C PHE A 190 6.34 1.89 -29.49
N SER A 191 5.64 0.95 -30.13
CA SER A 191 4.89 1.20 -31.36
C SER A 191 3.82 2.28 -31.14
N VAL A 192 3.37 2.91 -32.22
CA VAL A 192 2.29 3.91 -32.18
C VAL A 192 1.03 3.36 -31.50
N TYR A 193 0.64 2.12 -31.84
CA TYR A 193 -0.48 1.43 -31.19
C TYR A 193 -0.29 1.26 -29.68
N SER A 194 0.91 0.87 -29.24
CA SER A 194 1.20 0.72 -27.81
C SER A 194 1.13 2.05 -27.07
N LYS A 195 1.61 3.14 -27.69
CA LYS A 195 1.49 4.50 -27.12
C LYS A 195 0.03 4.89 -26.94
N ILE A 196 -0.78 4.71 -27.97
CA ILE A 196 -2.22 5.00 -27.92
C ILE A 196 -2.90 4.16 -26.83
N PHE A 197 -2.60 2.86 -26.74
CA PHE A 197 -3.16 1.96 -25.73
C PHE A 197 -2.86 2.42 -24.29
N TYR A 198 -1.63 2.78 -23.97
CA TYR A 198 -1.31 3.22 -22.60
C TYR A 198 -1.92 4.59 -22.26
N ILE A 199 -1.99 5.51 -23.23
CA ILE A 199 -2.67 6.80 -23.04
C ILE A 199 -4.17 6.59 -22.83
N SER A 200 -4.82 5.80 -23.68
CA SER A 200 -6.24 5.49 -23.52
C SER A 200 -6.51 4.72 -22.24
N SER A 201 -5.60 3.84 -21.83
CA SER A 201 -5.69 3.13 -20.54
C SER A 201 -5.72 4.07 -19.34
N ILE A 202 -4.85 5.09 -19.32
CA ILE A 202 -4.88 6.11 -18.25
C ILE A 202 -6.23 6.85 -18.26
N ILE A 203 -6.72 7.25 -19.43
CA ILE A 203 -8.00 7.96 -19.57
C ILE A 203 -9.15 7.09 -19.05
N VAL A 204 -9.23 5.83 -19.49
CA VAL A 204 -10.27 4.88 -19.08
C VAL A 204 -10.21 4.62 -17.58
N GLN A 205 -9.01 4.47 -17.00
CA GLN A 205 -8.83 4.33 -15.55
C GLN A 205 -9.32 5.56 -14.79
N LEU A 206 -9.00 6.79 -15.25
CA LEU A 206 -9.46 8.02 -14.60
C LEU A 206 -10.98 8.18 -14.70
N ILE A 207 -11.58 7.87 -15.86
CA ILE A 207 -13.04 7.88 -16.02
C ILE A 207 -13.68 6.84 -15.09
N ALA A 208 -13.19 5.60 -15.10
CA ALA A 208 -13.68 4.53 -14.22
C ALA A 208 -13.53 4.91 -12.74
N GLN A 209 -12.43 5.59 -12.38
CA GLN A 209 -12.25 6.13 -11.05
C GLN A 209 -13.42 7.06 -10.72
N LEU A 210 -13.77 8.04 -11.57
CA LEU A 210 -14.90 8.96 -11.32
C LEU A 210 -16.24 8.26 -11.02
N PHE A 211 -16.47 7.06 -11.57
CA PHE A 211 -17.67 6.25 -11.29
C PHE A 211 -17.62 5.48 -9.96
N THR A 212 -16.48 5.47 -9.26
CA THR A 212 -16.40 4.92 -7.89
C THR A 212 -17.04 5.83 -6.85
N TYR A 213 -17.33 7.09 -7.18
CA TYR A 213 -17.76 8.13 -6.24
C TYR A 213 -16.87 8.31 -4.99
N THR A 214 -15.62 7.83 -5.02
CA THR A 214 -14.73 7.86 -3.85
C THR A 214 -13.73 9.01 -3.93
N ARG A 215 -13.92 9.99 -3.06
CA ARG A 215 -13.10 11.21 -3.04
C ARG A 215 -11.64 10.96 -2.68
N ALA A 216 -11.40 10.00 -1.79
CA ALA A 216 -10.06 9.61 -1.39
C ALA A 216 -9.19 9.28 -2.60
N GLY A 217 -9.70 8.43 -3.50
CA GLY A 217 -8.93 7.99 -4.66
C GLY A 217 -8.69 9.10 -5.66
N TYR A 218 -9.69 9.96 -5.89
CA TYR A 218 -9.54 11.11 -6.79
C TYR A 218 -8.40 12.01 -6.33
N ILE A 219 -8.44 12.42 -5.06
CA ILE A 219 -7.42 13.29 -4.47
C ILE A 219 -6.06 12.60 -4.51
N ALA A 220 -5.99 11.33 -4.10
CA ALA A 220 -4.75 10.55 -4.09
C ALA A 220 -4.12 10.40 -5.48
N THR A 221 -4.89 9.95 -6.48
CA THR A 221 -4.41 9.80 -7.87
C THR A 221 -3.97 11.15 -8.43
N PHE A 222 -4.78 12.19 -8.25
CA PHE A 222 -4.50 13.51 -8.81
C PHE A 222 -3.22 14.11 -8.24
N VAL A 223 -3.07 14.13 -6.90
CA VAL A 223 -1.88 14.66 -6.24
C VAL A 223 -0.64 13.87 -6.66
N ALA A 224 -0.75 12.55 -6.75
CA ALA A 224 0.36 11.70 -7.18
C ALA A 224 0.77 11.94 -8.63
N LEU A 225 -0.18 12.07 -9.56
CA LEU A 225 0.11 12.37 -10.97
C LEU A 225 0.70 13.77 -11.14
N LEU A 226 0.18 14.77 -10.41
CA LEU A 226 0.74 16.12 -10.40
C LEU A 226 2.21 16.07 -9.95
N PHE A 227 2.48 15.42 -8.82
CA PHE A 227 3.82 15.30 -8.27
C PHE A 227 4.75 14.49 -9.19
N PHE A 228 4.22 13.45 -9.85
CA PHE A 228 4.95 12.68 -10.86
C PHE A 228 5.40 13.57 -12.01
N ILE A 229 4.49 14.36 -12.59
CA ILE A 229 4.79 15.23 -13.71
C ILE A 229 5.80 16.31 -13.31
N VAL A 230 5.64 16.90 -12.12
CA VAL A 230 6.53 17.94 -11.60
C VAL A 230 7.96 17.44 -11.41
N ILE A 231 8.14 16.28 -10.77
CA ILE A 231 9.49 15.73 -10.53
C ILE A 231 10.09 15.15 -11.81
N ALA A 232 9.31 14.43 -12.61
CA ALA A 232 9.81 13.74 -13.81
C ALA A 232 10.19 14.70 -14.94
N LYS A 233 9.51 15.85 -15.08
CA LYS A 233 9.74 16.83 -16.17
C LYS A 233 10.42 18.13 -15.73
N GLY A 234 10.63 18.36 -14.44
CA GLY A 234 11.29 19.56 -13.91
C GLY A 234 10.55 20.86 -14.29
N LYS A 235 11.25 22.00 -14.36
CA LYS A 235 10.65 23.34 -14.56
C LYS A 235 9.65 23.45 -15.75
N LYS A 236 9.76 22.61 -16.78
CA LYS A 236 8.84 22.58 -17.94
C LYS A 236 7.42 22.09 -17.61
N SER A 237 7.19 21.55 -16.41
CA SER A 237 5.87 21.09 -15.96
C SER A 237 4.98 22.19 -15.38
N LEU A 238 5.54 23.36 -15.03
CA LEU A 238 4.78 24.47 -14.42
C LEU A 238 3.68 25.01 -15.33
N THR A 239 3.75 24.76 -16.64
CA THR A 239 2.69 25.09 -17.62
C THR A 239 1.52 24.10 -17.63
N LEU A 240 1.70 22.87 -17.13
CA LEU A 240 0.63 21.85 -16.99
C LEU A 240 -0.12 21.98 -15.66
N VAL A 241 0.49 22.62 -14.65
CA VAL A 241 -0.10 22.85 -13.32
C VAL A 241 -1.41 23.66 -13.39
N PRO A 242 -1.54 24.72 -14.21
CA PRO A 242 -2.80 25.44 -14.40
C PRO A 242 -3.92 24.57 -14.98
N ILE A 243 -3.62 23.69 -15.95
CA ILE A 243 -4.62 22.80 -16.56
C ILE A 243 -5.13 21.78 -15.52
N LEU A 244 -4.24 21.23 -14.72
CA LEU A 244 -4.59 20.34 -13.61
C LEU A 244 -5.34 21.09 -12.50
N LEU A 245 -4.98 22.35 -12.22
CA LEU A 245 -5.69 23.23 -11.27
C LEU A 245 -7.08 23.67 -11.75
N VAL A 246 -7.39 23.61 -13.05
CA VAL A 246 -8.75 23.87 -13.59
C VAL A 246 -9.65 22.63 -13.48
N ILE A 247 -9.05 21.43 -13.50
CA ILE A 247 -9.76 20.18 -13.22
C ILE A 247 -10.21 20.13 -11.74
N VAL A 248 -9.43 20.72 -10.81
CA VAL A 248 -9.74 20.77 -9.36
C VAL A 248 -11.07 21.49 -9.03
N PRO A 249 -11.43 22.65 -9.60
CA PRO A 249 -12.75 23.26 -9.45
C PRO A 249 -13.89 22.41 -9.99
N VAL A 250 -13.73 21.74 -11.15
CA VAL A 250 -14.74 20.81 -11.68
C VAL A 250 -14.93 19.62 -10.72
N TRP A 251 -13.87 19.18 -10.07
CA TRP A 251 -13.87 18.12 -9.05
C TRP A 251 -14.42 18.60 -7.71
N GLY A 252 -14.20 19.88 -7.37
CA GLY A 252 -14.79 20.57 -6.22
C GLY A 252 -16.30 20.79 -6.39
N VAL A 253 -16.77 21.04 -7.61
CA VAL A 253 -18.22 21.09 -7.90
C VAL A 253 -18.85 19.71 -7.68
N ALA A 254 -18.16 18.61 -8.05
CA ALA A 254 -18.58 17.25 -7.70
C ALA A 254 -18.48 16.93 -6.18
N PHE A 255 -17.63 17.65 -5.43
CA PHE A 255 -17.55 17.57 -3.96
C PHE A 255 -18.80 18.19 -3.28
N PHE A 256 -19.42 19.20 -3.89
CA PHE A 256 -20.60 19.90 -3.35
C PHE A 256 -21.96 19.38 -3.84
N THR A 257 -22.02 18.57 -4.89
CA THR A 257 -23.28 17.99 -5.37
C THR A 257 -23.75 16.82 -4.48
N THR A 258 -24.47 17.19 -3.42
CA THR A 258 -25.49 16.46 -2.63
C THR A 258 -25.16 15.10 -1.99
N LYS A 259 -24.48 14.14 -2.64
CA LYS A 259 -23.99 12.90 -1.97
C LYS A 259 -22.64 13.10 -1.25
N GLY A 260 -21.94 14.18 -1.61
CA GLY A 260 -20.65 14.58 -1.05
C GLY A 260 -20.68 14.83 0.46
N PHE A 261 -21.50 15.79 0.87
CA PHE A 261 -21.49 16.30 2.25
C PHE A 261 -21.90 15.24 3.29
N SER A 262 -22.92 14.44 3.00
CA SER A 262 -23.43 13.38 3.89
C SER A 262 -22.38 12.30 4.21
N SER A 263 -21.63 11.83 3.19
CA SER A 263 -20.56 10.84 3.43
C SER A 263 -19.34 11.41 4.16
N PHE A 264 -19.05 12.72 4.03
CA PHE A 264 -17.99 13.37 4.82
C PHE A 264 -18.38 13.47 6.29
N ILE A 265 -19.62 13.93 6.55
CA ILE A 265 -20.19 13.99 7.90
C ILE A 265 -20.23 12.61 8.54
N SER A 266 -20.69 11.59 7.82
CA SER A 266 -20.68 10.19 8.28
C SER A 266 -19.27 9.73 8.68
N ARG A 267 -18.24 9.96 7.84
CA ARG A 267 -16.85 9.61 8.17
C ARG A 267 -16.28 10.39 9.36
N PHE A 268 -16.68 11.65 9.55
CA PHE A 268 -16.31 12.41 10.74
C PHE A 268 -16.97 11.83 12.00
N TYR A 269 -18.23 11.41 11.92
CA TYR A 269 -18.92 10.71 13.01
C TYR A 269 -18.24 9.39 13.39
N LEU A 270 -17.63 8.68 12.44
CA LEU A 270 -16.85 7.48 12.73
C LEU A 270 -15.57 7.77 13.54
N LEU A 271 -15.05 9.00 13.51
CA LEU A 271 -13.92 9.36 14.37
C LEU A 271 -14.34 9.58 15.83
N ILE A 272 -15.62 9.83 16.12
CA ILE A 272 -16.09 10.07 17.50
C ILE A 272 -15.88 8.84 18.40
N PRO A 273 -16.32 7.61 18.03
CA PRO A 273 -15.99 6.40 18.79
C PRO A 273 -14.49 6.20 18.97
N PHE A 274 -13.69 6.49 17.93
CA PHE A 274 -12.24 6.45 18.02
C PHE A 274 -11.69 7.40 19.09
N TYR A 275 -12.13 8.67 19.07
CA TYR A 275 -11.71 9.66 20.06
C TYR A 275 -12.09 9.25 21.48
N ASN A 276 -13.29 8.73 21.69
CA ASN A 276 -13.72 8.28 23.01
C ASN A 276 -12.88 7.11 23.52
N MET A 277 -12.62 6.12 22.66
CA MET A 277 -11.75 4.99 23.02
C MET A 277 -10.35 5.42 23.45
N ILE A 278 -9.72 6.35 22.73
CA ILE A 278 -8.36 6.80 23.08
C ILE A 278 -8.33 7.74 24.28
N MET A 279 -9.40 8.51 24.51
CA MET A 279 -9.46 9.45 25.63
C MET A 279 -9.82 8.78 26.96
N GLU A 280 -10.56 7.68 26.94
CA GLU A 280 -10.95 6.93 28.16
C GLU A 280 -9.76 6.28 28.87
N LYS A 281 -8.74 5.82 28.13
CA LYS A 281 -7.55 5.15 28.71
C LYS A 281 -6.25 5.67 28.08
N LYS A 282 -5.57 6.56 28.80
CA LYS A 282 -4.25 7.14 28.39
C LYS A 282 -3.23 6.07 28.01
N THR A 283 -3.22 4.91 28.68
CA THR A 283 -2.34 3.79 28.35
C THR A 283 -2.59 3.24 26.95
N ASN A 284 -3.86 3.14 26.54
CA ASN A 284 -4.26 2.56 25.26
C ASN A 284 -4.10 3.55 24.12
N PHE A 285 -4.18 4.86 24.39
CA PHE A 285 -3.73 5.87 23.43
C PHE A 285 -2.25 5.71 23.07
N LEU A 286 -1.41 5.44 24.09
CA LEU A 286 0.04 5.29 23.88
C LEU A 286 0.41 3.97 23.20
N TRP A 287 -0.23 2.87 23.57
CA TRP A 287 0.21 1.50 23.23
C TRP A 287 -0.79 0.68 22.43
N GLY A 288 -1.96 1.22 22.11
CA GLY A 288 -3.03 0.55 21.38
C GLY A 288 -3.80 -0.48 22.20
N PHE A 289 -4.73 -1.14 21.52
CA PHE A 289 -5.60 -2.20 22.04
C PHE A 289 -5.25 -3.60 21.46
N GLY A 290 -4.20 -3.69 20.65
CA GLY A 290 -3.80 -4.91 19.96
C GLY A 290 -4.40 -5.05 18.55
N ILE A 291 -3.79 -5.92 17.75
CA ILE A 291 -4.18 -6.22 16.37
C ILE A 291 -5.58 -6.83 16.35
N THR A 292 -5.88 -7.72 17.30
CA THR A 292 -7.06 -8.59 17.24
C THR A 292 -8.29 -7.96 17.92
N GLU A 293 -8.12 -7.24 19.04
CA GLU A 293 -9.23 -6.68 19.81
C GLU A 293 -9.65 -5.26 19.36
N SER A 294 -8.76 -4.49 18.72
CA SER A 294 -9.04 -3.10 18.33
C SER A 294 -10.32 -2.92 17.51
N HIS A 295 -10.53 -3.75 16.48
CA HIS A 295 -11.73 -3.70 15.64
C HIS A 295 -13.01 -4.08 16.38
N LYS A 296 -12.92 -5.06 17.29
CA LYS A 296 -14.06 -5.51 18.10
C LYS A 296 -14.48 -4.44 19.10
N LEU A 297 -13.52 -3.84 19.80
CA LEU A 297 -13.77 -2.76 20.75
C LEU A 297 -14.29 -1.50 20.07
N TYR A 298 -13.79 -1.20 18.86
CA TYR A 298 -14.31 -0.11 18.05
C TYR A 298 -15.77 -0.31 17.66
N ARG A 299 -16.14 -1.52 17.23
CA ARG A 299 -17.54 -1.86 16.91
C ARG A 299 -18.47 -1.73 18.12
N ILE A 300 -18.03 -2.19 19.30
CA ILE A 300 -18.81 -2.05 20.55
C ILE A 300 -19.06 -0.57 20.85
N ASN A 301 -18.03 0.27 20.75
CA ASN A 301 -18.19 1.70 20.98
C ASN A 301 -19.08 2.37 19.93
N LEU A 302 -18.98 1.98 18.66
CA LEU A 302 -19.85 2.49 17.60
C LEU A 302 -21.34 2.25 17.92
N LEU A 303 -21.69 1.07 18.43
CA LEU A 303 -23.05 0.74 18.86
C LEU A 303 -23.53 1.61 20.02
N ASN A 304 -22.63 1.94 20.97
CA ASN A 304 -22.95 2.83 22.09
C ASN A 304 -23.26 4.27 21.64
N PHE A 305 -22.82 4.67 20.44
CA PHE A 305 -23.13 5.97 19.83
C PHE A 305 -24.36 5.95 18.90
N ASN A 306 -25.22 4.91 18.98
CA ASN A 306 -26.41 4.75 18.14
C ASN A 306 -26.16 4.76 16.62
N ALA A 307 -24.92 4.51 16.19
CA ALA A 307 -24.61 4.30 14.79
C ALA A 307 -24.98 2.87 14.40
N ASN A 308 -26.24 2.66 13.98
CA ASN A 308 -26.80 1.36 13.59
C ASN A 308 -26.25 0.79 12.26
N GLU A 309 -25.02 1.13 11.89
CA GLU A 309 -24.35 0.59 10.71
C GLU A 309 -23.61 -0.71 11.07
N VAL A 310 -24.35 -1.81 11.15
CA VAL A 310 -23.88 -3.15 11.58
C VAL A 310 -22.64 -3.66 10.81
N LYS A 311 -22.35 -3.07 9.63
CA LYS A 311 -21.25 -3.45 8.71
C LYS A 311 -19.94 -2.67 8.92
N ILE A 312 -19.93 -1.57 9.68
CA ILE A 312 -18.70 -0.80 9.91
C ILE A 312 -17.92 -1.38 11.09
N VAL A 313 -16.62 -1.61 10.89
CA VAL A 313 -15.73 -2.27 11.87
C VAL A 313 -14.44 -1.48 12.16
N ASP A 314 -14.31 -0.27 11.62
CA ASP A 314 -13.11 0.55 11.73
C ASP A 314 -13.41 2.05 11.48
N PRO A 315 -12.47 2.96 11.82
CA PRO A 315 -12.67 4.40 11.68
C PRO A 315 -12.56 4.93 10.24
N HIS A 316 -12.44 4.08 9.22
CA HIS A 316 -12.20 4.48 7.82
C HIS A 316 -11.03 5.47 7.66
N ASN A 317 -10.01 5.29 8.49
CA ASN A 317 -8.78 6.05 8.47
C ASN A 317 -7.65 5.12 8.91
N SER A 318 -6.64 4.96 8.07
CA SER A 318 -5.53 4.04 8.29
C SER A 318 -4.68 4.46 9.49
N TYR A 319 -4.51 5.76 9.74
CA TYR A 319 -3.72 6.26 10.87
C TYR A 319 -4.47 6.08 12.19
N ALA A 320 -5.77 6.39 12.23
CA ALA A 320 -6.61 6.12 13.39
C ALA A 320 -6.62 4.62 13.72
N SER A 321 -6.71 3.77 12.68
CA SER A 321 -6.65 2.32 12.85
C SER A 321 -5.28 1.85 13.38
N LEU A 322 -4.16 2.40 12.89
CA LEU A 322 -2.83 2.11 13.43
C LEU A 322 -2.69 2.54 14.91
N ILE A 323 -3.26 3.69 15.28
CA ILE A 323 -3.29 4.16 16.68
C ILE A 323 -4.09 3.19 17.54
N LEU A 324 -5.24 2.72 17.07
CA LEU A 324 -6.03 1.73 17.81
C LEU A 324 -5.28 0.39 17.95
N MET A 325 -4.55 -0.05 16.93
CA MET A 325 -3.85 -1.34 16.96
C MET A 325 -2.56 -1.29 17.81
N PHE A 326 -1.73 -0.27 17.60
CA PHE A 326 -0.34 -0.23 18.09
C PHE A 326 -0.02 1.02 18.93
N GLY A 327 -0.94 1.98 18.99
CA GLY A 327 -0.77 3.23 19.74
C GLY A 327 -0.14 4.38 18.95
N ILE A 328 -0.22 5.59 19.51
CA ILE A 328 0.28 6.82 18.90
C ILE A 328 1.80 6.80 18.73
N ILE A 329 2.53 6.19 19.67
CA ILE A 329 4.01 6.15 19.66
C ILE A 329 4.48 5.36 18.44
N PHE A 330 3.94 4.14 18.24
CA PHE A 330 4.25 3.33 17.07
C PHE A 330 3.91 4.05 15.77
N THR A 331 2.70 4.62 15.71
CA THR A 331 2.20 5.32 14.51
C THR A 331 3.08 6.52 14.15
N ALA A 332 3.49 7.32 15.13
CA ALA A 332 4.36 8.47 14.92
C ALA A 332 5.75 8.07 14.42
N VAL A 333 6.36 7.03 15.00
CA VAL A 333 7.67 6.52 14.56
C VAL A 333 7.59 5.91 13.16
N LEU A 334 6.49 5.23 12.82
CA LEU A 334 6.27 4.66 11.49
C LEU A 334 6.11 5.78 10.44
N LEU A 335 5.33 6.82 10.75
CA LEU A 335 5.18 7.98 9.88
C LEU A 335 6.50 8.72 9.67
N LEU A 336 7.30 8.89 10.72
CA LEU A 336 8.63 9.47 10.63
C LEU A 336 9.53 8.63 9.71
N PHE A 337 9.51 7.31 9.85
CA PHE A 337 10.25 6.39 8.98
C PHE A 337 9.89 6.59 7.51
N ILE A 338 8.59 6.57 7.20
CA ILE A 338 8.09 6.74 5.82
C ILE A 338 8.45 8.13 5.29
N PHE A 339 8.32 9.18 6.09
CA PHE A 339 8.71 10.54 5.72
C PHE A 339 10.19 10.63 5.34
N ILE A 340 11.08 10.00 6.10
CA ILE A 340 12.52 9.96 5.78
C ILE A 340 12.77 9.26 4.45
N LEU A 341 12.09 8.13 4.20
CA LEU A 341 12.20 7.43 2.92
C LEU A 341 11.73 8.31 1.75
N LEU A 342 10.57 8.96 1.90
CA LEU A 342 10.01 9.87 0.90
C LEU A 342 10.95 11.04 0.62
N PHE A 343 11.45 11.69 1.66
CA PHE A 343 12.39 12.81 1.54
C PHE A 343 13.66 12.39 0.80
N LYS A 344 14.32 11.30 1.24
CA LYS A 344 15.57 10.83 0.62
C LYS A 344 15.39 10.43 -0.84
N ASN A 345 14.31 9.73 -1.18
CA ASN A 345 14.05 9.33 -2.57
C ASN A 345 13.61 10.51 -3.45
N THR A 346 12.89 11.50 -2.89
CA THR A 346 12.58 12.75 -3.60
C THR A 346 13.84 13.53 -3.94
N VAL A 347 14.76 13.68 -2.98
CA VAL A 347 16.06 14.34 -3.21
C VAL A 347 16.85 13.61 -4.30
N LYS A 348 16.83 12.28 -4.33
CA LYS A 348 17.47 11.51 -5.40
C LYS A 348 16.82 11.73 -6.76
N ALA A 349 15.49 11.71 -6.83
CA ALA A 349 14.75 11.97 -8.06
C ALA A 349 15.12 13.35 -8.65
N LEU A 350 15.18 14.38 -7.78
CA LEU A 350 15.52 15.74 -8.18
C LEU A 350 16.99 15.93 -8.58
N ARG A 351 17.91 15.17 -7.97
CA ARG A 351 19.36 15.26 -8.24
C ARG A 351 19.84 14.35 -9.36
N SER A 352 19.07 13.33 -9.76
CA SER A 352 19.50 12.40 -10.79
C SER A 352 19.56 13.07 -12.16
N LYS A 353 20.71 12.91 -12.82
CA LYS A 353 20.92 13.33 -14.21
C LYS A 353 20.39 12.31 -15.21
N ASN A 354 20.26 11.04 -14.80
CA ASN A 354 19.75 9.97 -15.64
C ASN A 354 18.21 9.97 -15.62
N GLN A 355 17.59 10.07 -16.80
CA GLN A 355 16.13 10.14 -16.91
C GLN A 355 15.43 8.90 -16.35
N ASN A 356 15.98 7.70 -16.55
CA ASN A 356 15.37 6.45 -16.11
C ASN A 356 15.41 6.32 -14.60
N GLU A 357 16.54 6.70 -13.99
CA GLU A 357 16.71 6.73 -12.54
C GLU A 357 15.79 7.78 -11.89
N ARG A 358 15.71 8.99 -12.46
CA ARG A 358 14.75 10.02 -12.04
C ARG A 358 13.31 9.53 -12.12
N LEU A 359 12.90 8.91 -13.22
CA LEU A 359 11.56 8.35 -13.39
C LEU A 359 11.25 7.26 -12.36
N TYR A 360 12.22 6.36 -12.11
CA TYR A 360 12.07 5.30 -11.13
C TYR A 360 11.87 5.83 -9.70
N PHE A 361 12.71 6.76 -9.24
CA PHE A 361 12.53 7.34 -7.89
C PHE A 361 11.24 8.18 -7.79
N THR A 362 10.88 8.89 -8.86
CA THR A 362 9.62 9.63 -8.93
C THR A 362 8.43 8.70 -8.78
N PHE A 363 8.45 7.55 -9.49
CA PHE A 363 7.44 6.52 -9.39
C PHE A 363 7.29 6.00 -7.96
N LEU A 364 8.38 5.61 -7.30
CA LEU A 364 8.34 5.11 -5.92
C LEU A 364 7.72 6.13 -4.95
N VAL A 365 8.16 7.38 -5.03
CA VAL A 365 7.70 8.46 -4.15
C VAL A 365 6.22 8.75 -4.37
N THR A 366 5.80 8.92 -5.61
CA THR A 366 4.41 9.25 -5.97
C THR A 366 3.46 8.11 -5.63
N PHE A 367 3.91 6.86 -5.79
CA PHE A 367 3.16 5.67 -5.40
C PHE A 367 2.91 5.60 -3.89
N ILE A 368 3.94 5.79 -3.05
CA ILE A 368 3.77 5.78 -1.60
C ILE A 368 2.94 6.98 -1.13
N MET A 369 3.16 8.16 -1.70
CA MET A 369 2.36 9.35 -1.38
C MET A 369 0.87 9.15 -1.69
N SER A 370 0.52 8.55 -2.82
CA SER A 370 -0.89 8.31 -3.17
C SER A 370 -1.57 7.41 -2.14
N LEU A 371 -0.91 6.32 -1.73
CA LEU A 371 -1.45 5.40 -0.71
C LEU A 371 -1.53 6.05 0.67
N MET A 372 -0.60 6.93 1.03
CA MET A 372 -0.68 7.70 2.28
C MET A 372 -1.86 8.67 2.26
N ILE A 373 -2.09 9.38 1.16
CA ILE A 373 -3.22 10.29 1.01
C ILE A 373 -4.54 9.51 1.05
N GLN A 374 -4.61 8.37 0.34
CA GLN A 374 -5.75 7.46 0.40
C GLN A 374 -6.01 7.01 1.85
N GLY A 375 -4.96 6.65 2.59
CA GLY A 375 -5.02 6.21 3.98
C GLY A 375 -5.56 7.25 4.96
N MET A 376 -5.59 8.55 4.61
CA MET A 376 -6.25 9.59 5.42
C MET A 376 -7.77 9.44 5.41
N PHE A 377 -8.32 8.78 4.40
CA PHE A 377 -9.75 8.66 4.15
C PHE A 377 -10.21 7.22 4.03
N ASP A 378 -9.31 6.25 4.18
CA ASP A 378 -9.62 4.83 4.10
C ASP A 378 -8.74 4.03 5.06
N SER A 379 -9.27 2.94 5.62
CA SER A 379 -8.53 2.03 6.50
C SER A 379 -7.91 0.86 5.75
N GLU A 380 -8.25 0.67 4.48
CA GLU A 380 -7.82 -0.47 3.68
C GLU A 380 -6.29 -0.54 3.49
N VAL A 381 -5.57 0.57 3.55
CA VAL A 381 -4.11 0.64 3.28
C VAL A 381 -3.26 -0.13 4.29
N ILE A 382 -3.74 -0.28 5.53
CA ILE A 382 -2.97 -0.89 6.63
C ILE A 382 -3.45 -2.29 7.02
N LYS A 383 -4.49 -2.79 6.34
CA LYS A 383 -5.09 -4.09 6.65
C LYS A 383 -4.45 -5.17 5.77
N PRO A 384 -3.87 -6.24 6.35
CA PRO A 384 -3.23 -7.32 5.59
C PRO A 384 -4.18 -8.04 4.61
N LEU A 385 -5.48 -7.93 4.89
CA LEU A 385 -6.55 -8.55 4.12
C LEU A 385 -6.87 -7.83 2.81
N TYR A 386 -6.41 -6.59 2.65
CA TYR A 386 -6.68 -5.74 1.50
C TYR A 386 -5.46 -5.63 0.61
N PHE A 387 -5.69 -5.46 -0.69
CA PHE A 387 -4.69 -5.48 -1.75
C PHE A 387 -3.68 -4.32 -1.71
N SER A 388 -3.98 -3.24 -0.98
CA SER A 388 -3.14 -2.04 -0.93
C SER A 388 -1.96 -2.17 0.02
N MET A 389 -2.10 -2.91 1.12
CA MET A 389 -1.02 -3.05 2.09
C MET A 389 0.20 -3.80 1.51
N GLN A 390 -0.01 -4.81 0.65
CA GLN A 390 1.07 -5.56 0.01
C GLN A 390 1.92 -4.62 -0.83
N PHE A 391 1.28 -3.83 -1.70
CA PHE A 391 1.97 -2.89 -2.56
C PHE A 391 2.65 -1.81 -1.73
N PHE A 392 1.95 -1.25 -0.74
CA PHE A 392 2.54 -0.28 0.18
C PHE A 392 3.85 -0.80 0.78
N LEU A 393 3.86 -2.03 1.31
CA LEU A 393 5.07 -2.65 1.88
C LEU A 393 6.15 -2.93 0.83
N ILE A 394 5.80 -3.46 -0.35
CA ILE A 394 6.77 -3.70 -1.44
C ILE A 394 7.48 -2.41 -1.83
N PHE A 395 6.73 -1.34 -2.08
CA PHE A 395 7.29 -0.09 -2.56
C PHE A 395 8.01 0.69 -1.46
N CYS A 396 7.56 0.59 -0.20
CA CYS A 396 8.32 1.10 0.95
C CYS A 396 9.65 0.35 1.12
N GLY A 397 9.65 -0.98 0.96
CA GLY A 397 10.85 -1.80 1.00
C GLY A 397 11.84 -1.45 -0.10
N LEU A 398 11.37 -1.25 -1.33
CA LEU A 398 12.20 -0.77 -2.45
C LEU A 398 12.81 0.60 -2.14
N MET A 399 12.03 1.55 -1.60
CA MET A 399 12.54 2.85 -1.18
C MET A 399 13.62 2.74 -0.10
N TYR A 400 13.47 1.83 0.85
CA TYR A 400 14.45 1.55 1.90
C TYR A 400 15.75 0.94 1.36
N LEU A 401 15.66 -0.06 0.48
CA LEU A 401 16.86 -0.64 -0.16
C LEU A 401 17.63 0.41 -0.95
N ASN A 402 16.92 1.28 -1.65
CA ASN A 402 17.52 2.39 -2.37
C ASN A 402 18.28 3.35 -1.44
N THR A 403 17.76 3.70 -0.26
CA THR A 403 18.48 4.61 0.67
C THR A 403 19.80 4.01 1.16
N LYS A 404 19.90 2.68 1.30
CA LYS A 404 21.12 1.96 1.69
C LYS A 404 22.26 2.10 0.65
N LYS A 405 21.97 1.84 -0.63
CA LYS A 405 23.00 1.81 -1.70
C LYS A 405 23.68 3.16 -1.97
N TYR A 406 22.98 4.28 -1.76
CA TYR A 406 23.55 5.61 -2.01
C TYR A 406 24.71 5.97 -1.06
N PHE A 407 24.72 5.41 0.16
CA PHE A 407 25.81 5.62 1.12
C PHE A 407 27.04 4.78 0.82
N GLU A 408 26.87 3.56 0.29
CA GLU A 408 27.98 2.68 -0.09
C GLU A 408 28.73 3.23 -1.30
N TYR A 409 28.03 3.75 -2.32
CA TYR A 409 28.66 4.41 -3.48
C TYR A 409 29.43 5.70 -3.12
N ARG A 410 28.95 6.51 -2.16
CA ARG A 410 29.68 7.72 -1.71
C ARG A 410 30.95 7.40 -0.94
N LYS A 411 30.98 6.33 -0.13
CA LYS A 411 32.19 5.94 0.61
C LYS A 411 33.30 5.47 -0.32
N ILE A 412 32.96 4.77 -1.40
CA ILE A 412 33.93 4.32 -2.41
C ILE A 412 34.52 5.51 -3.18
N ILE A 413 33.72 6.54 -3.49
CA ILE A 413 34.20 7.73 -4.21
C ILE A 413 35.09 8.62 -3.34
N ILE A 414 34.87 8.67 -2.03
CA ILE A 414 35.69 9.49 -1.12
C ILE A 414 37.03 8.80 -0.82
N HIS A 415 37.08 7.47 -0.68
CA HIS A 415 38.35 6.75 -0.47
C HIS A 415 39.19 6.50 -1.73
N ASN A 416 38.66 6.76 -2.93
CA ASN A 416 39.44 6.71 -4.17
C ASN A 416 39.95 8.08 -4.63
N ASN A 417 39.70 9.15 -3.84
CA ASN A 417 40.20 10.50 -4.08
C ASN A 417 41.03 11.05 -2.89
N GLU A 418 41.38 10.17 -1.95
CA GLU A 418 42.48 10.33 -0.99
C GLU A 418 43.61 9.40 -1.45
#